data_AF-P94821-F1
#
_entry.id   AF-P94821-F1
#
_cell.length_a   1.000
_cell.length_b   1.000
_cell.length_c   1.000
_cell.angle_alpha   90.00
_cell.angle_beta   90.00
_cell.angle_gamma   90.00
#
_symmetry.space_group_name_H-M   'P 1'
#
loop_
_entity.id
_entity.type
_entity.pdbx_description
1 polymer ?
#
loop_
_entity_poly.entity_id
_entity_poly.type
_entity_poly.pdbx_seq_one_letter_code
_entity_poly.pdbx_strand_id
1 'polypeptide(L)' 'MSGLERESHFTLNENAMFFECAYSCDNALFLQLDDRSFFITDSRYTQEAKESVQPKNGVLAEVVESSDLARSAG' A
#
# COMPACT_ATOMS: atom_id res chain seq x y z
N MET A 1 12.95 -22.29 10.84
CA MET A 1 12.70 -21.49 9.63
C MET A 1 12.73 -20.04 10.08
N SER A 2 13.83 -19.32 9.81
CA SER A 2 13.88 -17.89 10.07
C SER A 2 12.79 -17.24 9.22
N GLY A 3 11.81 -16.62 9.88
CA GLY A 3 10.80 -15.82 9.17
C GLY A 3 11.52 -14.81 8.29
N LEU A 4 11.04 -14.64 7.06
CA LEU A 4 11.51 -13.57 6.19
C LEU A 4 11.39 -12.27 7.00
N GLU A 5 12.50 -11.65 7.42
CA GLU A 5 12.44 -10.38 8.12
C GLU A 5 11.78 -9.38 7.17
N ARG A 6 10.58 -8.92 7.52
CA ARG A 6 9.83 -7.95 6.74
C ARG A 6 10.22 -6.59 7.25
N GLU A 7 11.03 -5.88 6.49
CA GLU A 7 11.47 -4.54 6.84
C GLU A 7 10.30 -3.56 6.71
N SER A 8 10.05 -2.81 7.78
CA SER A 8 9.05 -1.73 7.78
C SER A 8 9.50 -0.63 6.82
N HIS A 9 8.68 -0.32 5.82
CA HIS A 9 9.00 0.65 4.77
C HIS A 9 7.73 1.28 4.21
N PHE A 10 7.88 2.37 3.46
CA PHE A 10 6.79 2.98 2.71
C PHE A 10 7.25 3.44 1.34
N THR A 11 6.31 3.59 0.41
CA THR A 11 6.57 4.10 -0.93
C THR A 11 5.38 4.85 -1.51
N LEU A 12 5.68 5.92 -2.25
CA LEU A 12 4.74 6.65 -3.11
C LEU A 12 4.98 6.33 -4.60
N ASN A 13 5.96 5.48 -4.90
CA ASN A 13 6.30 5.14 -6.28
C ASN A 13 5.37 4.03 -6.81
N GLU A 14 4.69 4.31 -7.93
CA GLU A 14 3.71 3.39 -8.53
C GLU A 14 4.26 1.99 -8.82
N ASN A 15 5.47 1.88 -9.35
CA ASN A 15 6.07 0.57 -9.64
C ASN A 15 6.36 -0.23 -8.37
N ALA A 16 6.80 0.45 -7.30
CA ALA A 16 7.03 -0.19 -6.01
C ALA A 16 5.69 -0.61 -5.37
N MET A 17 4.65 0.22 -5.43
CA MET A 17 3.30 -0.16 -4.97
C MET A 17 2.77 -1.40 -5.71
N PHE A 18 2.91 -1.43 -7.04
CA PHE A 18 2.50 -2.57 -7.84
C PHE A 18 3.26 -3.84 -7.46
N PHE A 19 4.56 -3.73 -7.20
CA PHE A 19 5.37 -4.85 -6.71
C PHE A 19 4.94 -5.34 -5.32
N GLU A 20 4.40 -4.47 -4.47
CA GLU A 20 3.98 -4.82 -3.12
C GLU A 20 2.58 -5.42 -3.02
N CYS A 21 1.61 -4.95 -3.82
CA CYS A 21 0.22 -5.40 -3.70
C CYS A 21 -0.53 -5.62 -5.03
N ALA A 22 0.18 -5.71 -6.15
CA ALA A 22 -0.38 -5.91 -7.50
C ALA A 22 -1.39 -4.81 -7.95
N TYR A 23 -1.38 -3.66 -7.27
CA TYR A 23 -2.19 -2.50 -7.60
C TYR A 23 -1.38 -1.22 -7.33
N SER A 24 -1.60 -0.19 -8.14
CA SER A 24 -0.97 1.12 -8.01
C SER A 24 -1.86 2.18 -8.64
N CYS A 25 -1.82 3.40 -8.10
CA CYS A 25 -2.41 4.59 -8.72
C CYS A 25 -1.55 5.83 -8.42
N ASP A 26 -1.86 6.94 -9.07
CA ASP A 26 -1.09 8.19 -9.00
C ASP A 26 -1.17 8.89 -7.64
N ASN A 27 -2.17 8.58 -6.82
CA ASN A 27 -2.37 9.13 -5.48
C ASN A 27 -2.58 8.00 -4.46
N ALA A 28 -1.48 7.30 -4.16
CA ALA A 28 -1.44 6.26 -3.14
C ALA A 28 -0.14 6.27 -2.33
N LEU A 29 -0.24 5.75 -1.11
CA LEU A 29 0.87 5.43 -0.22
C LEU A 29 0.75 3.95 0.16
N PHE A 30 1.79 3.18 -0.16
CA PHE A 30 1.92 1.83 0.39
C PHE A 30 2.78 1.88 1.65
N LEU A 31 2.30 1.25 2.72
CA LEU A 31 2.99 1.15 4.01
C LEU A 31 3.09 -0.32 4.43
N GLN A 32 4.31 -0.82 4.56
CA GLN A 32 4.62 -2.09 5.21
C GLN A 32 5.05 -1.84 6.65
N LEU A 33 4.38 -2.49 7.58
CA LEU A 33 4.83 -2.71 8.95
C LEU A 33 5.08 -4.22 9.13
N ASP A 34 5.97 -4.63 10.04
CA ASP A 34 6.43 -6.01 10.25
C ASP A 34 5.45 -7.13 9.77
N ASP A 35 4.22 -7.17 10.28
CA ASP A 35 3.21 -8.19 9.95
C ASP A 35 1.96 -7.64 9.24
N ARG A 36 1.92 -6.36 8.88
CA ARG A 36 0.74 -5.68 8.32
C ARG A 36 1.10 -4.75 7.18
N SER A 37 0.21 -4.64 6.21
CA SER A 37 0.41 -3.76 5.06
C SER A 37 -0.84 -2.91 4.83
N PHE A 38 -0.65 -1.70 4.33
CA PHE A 38 -1.73 -0.75 4.05
C PHE A 38 -1.52 -0.16 2.66
N PHE A 39 -2.61 -0.05 1.90
CA PHE A 39 -2.68 0.73 0.67
C PHE A 39 -3.63 1.90 0.92
N ILE A 40 -3.05 3.08 1.12
CA ILE A 40 -3.80 4.28 1.48
C ILE A 40 -3.99 5.10 0.19
N THR A 41 -5.22 5.44 -0.15
CA THR A 41 -5.54 6.20 -1.36
C THR A 41 -6.78 7.06 -1.15
N ASP A 42 -7.12 7.91 -2.12
CA ASP A 42 -8.34 8.72 -2.06
C ASP A 42 -9.57 7.99 -2.64
N SER A 43 -10.73 8.62 -2.53
CA SER A 43 -12.02 8.04 -2.93
C SER A 43 -12.12 7.73 -4.43
N ARG A 44 -11.30 8.35 -5.30
CA ARG A 44 -11.28 8.06 -6.75
C ARG A 44 -10.87 6.62 -7.04
N TYR A 45 -9.98 6.05 -6.22
CA TYR A 45 -9.38 4.73 -6.45
C TYR A 45 -9.79 3.69 -5.41
N THR A 46 -10.39 4.10 -4.29
CA THR A 46 -10.68 3.21 -3.15
C THR A 46 -11.47 1.95 -3.52
N GLN A 47 -12.47 2.06 -4.39
CA GLN A 47 -13.28 0.91 -4.79
C GLN A 47 -12.46 -0.11 -5.61
N GLU A 48 -11.77 0.37 -6.64
CA GLU A 48 -10.93 -0.48 -7.49
C GLU A 48 -9.77 -1.10 -6.70
N ALA A 49 -9.16 -0.34 -5.79
CA ALA A 49 -8.12 -0.83 -4.90
C ALA A 49 -8.61 -2.01 -4.06
N LYS A 50 -9.80 -1.91 -3.44
CA LYS A 50 -10.40 -3.00 -2.63
C LYS A 50 -10.63 -4.30 -3.42
N GLU A 51 -10.86 -4.19 -4.72
CA GLU A 51 -11.11 -5.33 -5.61
C GLU A 51 -9.82 -5.91 -6.21
N SER A 52 -8.77 -5.09 -6.31
CA SER A 52 -7.57 -5.42 -7.09
C SER A 52 -6.34 -5.77 -6.26
N VAL A 53 -6.24 -5.30 -5.00
CA VAL A 53 -5.08 -5.62 -4.15
C VAL A 53 -4.94 -7.12 -3.91
N GLN A 54 -3.72 -7.64 -4.05
CA GLN A 54 -3.41 -9.06 -3.86
C GLN A 54 -2.43 -9.25 -2.70
N PRO A 55 -2.50 -10.39 -1.99
CA PRO A 55 -1.58 -10.66 -0.90
C PRO A 55 -0.17 -10.92 -1.41
N LYS A 56 0.82 -10.33 -0.74
CA LYS A 56 2.24 -10.60 -0.96
C LYS A 56 2.83 -11.26 0.28
N ASN A 57 3.55 -12.36 0.09
CA ASN A 57 4.13 -13.14 1.19
C ASN A 57 3.12 -13.49 2.30
N GLY A 58 1.86 -13.75 1.91
CA GLY A 58 0.77 -14.10 2.82
C GLY A 58 0.12 -12.93 3.57
N VAL A 59 0.49 -11.67 3.29
CA VAL A 59 -0.10 -10.47 3.89
C VAL A 59 -0.91 -9.73 2.83
N LEU A 60 -2.20 -9.53 3.09
CA LEU A 60 -3.07 -8.69 2.27
C LEU A 60 -3.01 -7.26 2.80
N ALA A 61 -2.78 -6.30 1.90
CA ALA A 61 -2.82 -4.90 2.27
C ALA A 61 -4.24 -4.43 2.56
N GLU A 62 -4.45 -3.77 3.69
CA GLU A 62 -5.70 -3.11 4.02
C GLU A 62 -5.83 -1.82 3.19
N VAL A 63 -6.95 -1.68 2.47
CA VAL A 63 -7.23 -0.46 1.71
C VAL A 63 -7.88 0.57 2.63
N VAL A 64 -7.19 1.70 2.82
CA VAL A 64 -7.66 2.80 3.67
C VAL A 64 -7.93 4.02 2.78
N GLU A 65 -9.15 4.55 2.84
CA GLU A 65 -9.49 5.81 2.18
C GLU A 65 -8.99 6.99 3.04
N SER A 66 -8.26 7.93 2.44
CA SER A 66 -7.88 9.20 3.05
C SER A 66 -8.07 10.35 2.06
N SER A 67 -8.62 11.47 2.55
CA SER A 67 -8.75 12.70 1.78
C SER A 67 -7.49 13.58 1.80
N ASP A 68 -6.50 13.26 2.64
CA ASP A 68 -5.22 13.97 2.75
C ASP A 68 -4.08 12.95 2.83
N LEU A 69 -3.44 12.69 1.69
CA LEU A 69 -2.51 11.58 1.50
C LEU A 69 -1.04 11.94 1.76
N ALA A 70 -0.80 12.82 2.74
CA ALA A 70 0.44 13.54 2.99
C ALA A 70 0.60 14.77 2.08
N ARG A 71 0.38 15.94 2.69
CA ARG A 71 0.90 17.21 2.18
C ARG A 71 2.42 17.20 2.28
N SER A 72 3.10 17.49 1.18
CA SER A 72 4.47 17.98 1.25
C SER A 72 4.48 19.24 2.12
N ALA A 73 5.25 19.23 3.21
CA ALA A 73 5.55 20.46 3.94
C ALA A 73 6.38 21.34 2.98
N GLY A 74 5.78 22.45 2.55
CA GLY A 74 6.47 23.50 1.80
C GLY A 74 7.44 24.27 2.68
#